data_AF-A0A7C6TUI6-F1
#
_entry.id   AF-A0A7C6TUI6-F1
#
_cell.length_a   1.000
_cell.length_b   1.000
_cell.length_c   1.000
_cell.angle_alpha   90.00
_cell.angle_beta   90.00
_cell.angle_gamma   90.00
#
_symmetry.space_group_name_H-M   'P 1'
#
loop_
_entity.id
_entity.type
_entity.pdbx_description
1 polymer ?
#
loop_
_entity_poly.entity_id
_entity_poly.type
_entity_poly.pdbx_seq_one_letter_code
_entity_poly.pdbx_strand_id
1 'polypeptide(L)'
;ADIDAVKAATGCEGVLIGRGAIGNPWIFERRDLDDVPVDERVAMIRRHLQAMIAFHGEVRGLPAFRKHVVRYVAALDGATDLRRRLVQAQTFDALLEELTFRAIA
;
A
#
# COMPACT_ATOMS: atom_id res chain seq x y z
N ALA A 1 -7.59 -5.64 -12.35
CA ALA A 1 -8.05 -7.01 -11.95
C ALA A 1 -9.15 -7.50 -12.86
N ASP A 2 -9.32 -8.81 -13.00
CA ASP A 2 -10.18 -9.46 -14.00
C ASP A 2 -11.68 -9.48 -13.62
N ILE A 3 -12.14 -8.44 -12.92
CA ILE A 3 -13.48 -8.37 -12.29
C ILE A 3 -14.57 -8.70 -13.32
N ASP A 4 -14.57 -8.04 -14.48
CA ASP A 4 -15.63 -8.18 -15.46
C ASP A 4 -15.58 -9.53 -16.19
N ALA A 5 -14.36 -10.02 -16.47
CA ALA A 5 -14.17 -11.33 -17.10
C ALA A 5 -14.65 -12.46 -16.19
N VAL A 6 -14.34 -12.40 -14.89
CA VAL A 6 -14.81 -13.39 -13.91
C VAL A 6 -16.33 -13.35 -13.79
N LYS A 7 -16.94 -12.16 -13.67
CA LYS A 7 -18.40 -12.04 -13.61
C LYS A 7 -19.08 -12.58 -14.86
N ALA A 8 -18.55 -12.28 -16.05
CA ALA A 8 -19.09 -12.78 -17.30
C ALA A 8 -18.99 -14.31 -17.42
N ALA A 9 -17.89 -14.89 -16.94
CA ALA A 9 -17.66 -16.34 -17.00
C ALA A 9 -18.49 -17.15 -15.98
N THR A 10 -18.77 -16.58 -14.80
CA THR A 10 -19.46 -17.32 -13.72
C THR A 10 -20.92 -16.94 -13.53
N GLY A 11 -21.36 -15.79 -14.04
CA GLY A 11 -22.69 -15.23 -13.77
C GLY A 11 -22.86 -14.72 -12.33
N CYS A 12 -21.79 -14.64 -11.53
CA CYS A 12 -21.87 -14.13 -10.16
C CYS A 12 -22.09 -12.61 -10.12
N GLU A 13 -22.89 -12.14 -9.15
CA GLU A 13 -23.19 -10.71 -8.97
C GLU A 13 -22.01 -9.92 -8.37
N GLY A 14 -21.12 -10.61 -7.65
CA GLY A 14 -19.96 -10.03 -6.99
C GLY A 14 -18.70 -10.90 -7.12
N VAL A 15 -17.56 -10.29 -6.81
CA VAL A 15 -16.26 -10.95 -6.76
C VAL A 15 -15.51 -10.56 -5.48
N LEU A 16 -14.69 -11.49 -4.97
CA LEU A 16 -13.80 -11.22 -3.85
C LEU A 16 -12.38 -10.98 -4.39
N ILE A 17 -11.79 -9.84 -4.01
CA ILE A 17 -10.41 -9.50 -4.37
C ILE A 17 -9.52 -9.74 -3.15
N GLY A 18 -8.65 -10.75 -3.25
CA GLY A 18 -7.65 -11.06 -2.22
C GLY A 18 -6.31 -10.37 -2.51
N ARG A 19 -5.39 -11.13 -3.10
CA ARG A 19 -3.99 -10.69 -3.34
C ARG A 19 -3.86 -9.36 -4.10
N GLY A 20 -4.77 -9.09 -5.04
CA GLY A 20 -4.76 -7.85 -5.85
C GLY A 20 -4.98 -6.58 -5.02
N ALA A 21 -5.63 -6.66 -3.86
CA ALA A 21 -5.85 -5.51 -2.99
C ALA A 21 -4.64 -5.19 -2.11
N ILE A 22 -3.64 -6.09 -2.01
CA ILE A 22 -2.48 -5.89 -1.13
C ILE A 22 -1.54 -4.85 -1.76
N GLY A 23 -1.55 -3.63 -1.20
CA GLY A 23 -0.78 -2.49 -1.69
C GLY A 23 -1.51 -1.67 -2.76
N ASN A 24 -2.69 -2.10 -3.19
CA ASN A 24 -3.60 -1.33 -4.04
C ASN A 24 -5.04 -1.39 -3.49
N PRO A 25 -5.36 -0.69 -2.39
CA PRO A 25 -6.74 -0.59 -1.90
C PRO A 25 -7.69 0.08 -2.92
N TRP A 26 -7.19 0.91 -3.84
CA TRP A 26 -7.99 1.57 -4.87
C TRP A 26 -8.53 0.64 -5.94
N ILE A 27 -8.13 -0.63 -5.93
CA ILE A 27 -8.71 -1.65 -6.81
C ILE A 27 -10.23 -1.79 -6.64
N PHE A 28 -10.75 -1.47 -5.44
CA PHE A 28 -12.19 -1.44 -5.18
C PHE A 28 -12.90 -0.23 -5.80
N GLU A 29 -12.15 0.83 -6.13
CA GLU A 29 -12.59 1.97 -6.94
C GLU A 29 -12.32 1.75 -8.44
N ARG A 30 -11.84 0.57 -8.82
CA ARG A 30 -11.43 0.19 -10.18
C ARG A 30 -10.24 1.00 -10.72
N ARG A 31 -9.35 1.46 -9.84
CA ARG A 31 -8.10 2.14 -10.21
C ARG A 31 -6.91 1.19 -10.04
N ASP A 32 -6.02 1.18 -11.01
CA ASP A 32 -4.75 0.52 -10.85
C ASP A 32 -3.79 1.42 -10.06
N LEU A 33 -2.79 0.82 -9.41
CA LEU A 33 -1.89 1.56 -8.53
C LEU A 33 -1.20 2.72 -9.27
N ASP A 34 -0.88 2.53 -10.54
CA ASP A 34 -0.19 3.52 -11.39
C ASP A 34 -1.04 4.78 -11.65
N ASP A 35 -2.37 4.67 -11.59
CA ASP A 35 -3.30 5.79 -11.74
C ASP A 35 -3.47 6.59 -10.45
N VAL A 36 -2.86 6.16 -9.34
CA VAL A 36 -2.99 6.81 -8.04
C VAL A 36 -1.86 7.82 -7.89
N PRO A 37 -2.17 9.12 -7.72
CA PRO A 37 -1.18 10.15 -7.41
C PRO A 37 -0.35 9.80 -6.17
N VAL A 38 0.92 10.20 -6.17
CA VAL A 38 1.85 9.80 -5.10
C VAL A 38 1.44 10.36 -3.73
N ASP A 39 0.93 11.59 -3.68
CA ASP A 39 0.38 12.23 -2.48
C ASP A 39 -0.81 11.44 -1.90
N GLU A 40 -1.71 10.94 -2.76
CA GLU A 40 -2.81 10.07 -2.36
C GLU A 40 -2.29 8.73 -1.81
N ARG A 41 -1.25 8.16 -2.43
CA ARG A 41 -0.58 6.96 -1.92
C ARG A 41 0.03 7.19 -0.53
N VAL A 42 0.74 8.30 -0.34
CA VAL A 42 1.36 8.67 0.95
C VAL A 42 0.28 8.91 2.02
N ALA A 43 -0.82 9.58 1.69
CA ALA A 43 -1.94 9.80 2.60
C ALA A 43 -2.55 8.47 3.07
N MET A 44 -2.75 7.53 2.14
CA MET A 44 -3.27 6.20 2.46
C MET A 44 -2.28 5.38 3.31
N ILE A 45 -0.98 5.41 2.98
CA ILE A 45 0.06 4.75 3.78
C ILE A 45 0.07 5.29 5.22
N ARG A 46 0.02 6.62 5.39
CA ARG A 46 -0.05 7.27 6.70
C ARG A 46 -1.25 6.76 7.50
N ARG A 47 -2.45 6.80 6.90
CA ARG A 47 -3.69 6.31 7.52
C ARG A 47 -3.60 4.84 7.91
N HIS A 48 -3.08 3.99 7.02
CA HIS A 48 -2.96 2.55 7.26
C HIS A 48 -1.96 2.25 8.39
N LEU A 49 -0.80 2.91 8.41
CA LEU A 49 0.18 2.75 9.48
C LEU A 49 -0.40 3.20 10.84
N GLN A 50 -1.11 4.34 10.89
CA GLN A 50 -1.79 4.80 12.09
C GLN A 50 -2.79 3.75 12.60
N ALA A 51 -3.59 3.17 11.71
CA ALA A 51 -4.54 2.12 12.07
C ALA A 51 -3.84 0.85 12.58
N MET A 52 -2.73 0.44 11.97
CA MET A 52 -1.96 -0.72 12.42
C MET A 52 -1.33 -0.50 13.80
N ILE A 53 -0.81 0.69 14.08
CA ILE A 53 -0.28 1.03 15.41
C ILE A 53 -1.40 1.07 16.44
N ALA A 54 -2.55 1.68 16.12
CA ALA A 54 -3.69 1.71 17.02
C ALA A 54 -4.21 0.30 17.36
N PHE A 55 -4.20 -0.62 16.40
CA PHE A 55 -4.73 -1.98 16.60
C PHE A 55 -3.71 -2.95 17.23
N HIS A 56 -2.44 -2.88 16.84
CA HIS A 56 -1.40 -3.82 17.30
C HIS A 56 -0.51 -3.27 18.42
N GLY A 57 -0.63 -1.98 18.76
CA GLY A 57 0.26 -1.25 19.66
C GLY A 57 1.57 -0.83 18.98
N GLU A 58 2.28 0.12 19.59
CA GLU A 58 3.51 0.72 19.02
C GLU A 58 4.61 -0.31 18.73
N VAL A 59 4.79 -1.28 19.64
CA VAL A 59 5.84 -2.31 19.54
C VAL A 59 5.65 -3.22 18.32
N ARG A 60 4.40 -3.51 17.94
CA ARG A 60 4.11 -4.49 16.87
C ARG A 60 3.54 -3.87 15.60
N GLY A 61 2.87 -2.72 15.69
CA GLY A 61 2.18 -2.08 14.58
C GLY A 61 3.12 -1.71 13.43
N LEU A 62 4.23 -1.02 13.73
CA LEU A 62 5.19 -0.64 12.71
C LEU A 62 5.89 -1.86 12.07
N PRO A 63 6.46 -2.82 12.83
CA PRO A 63 7.03 -4.04 12.23
C PRO A 63 6.03 -4.81 11.36
N ALA A 64 4.78 -4.94 11.80
CA ALA A 64 3.73 -5.61 11.05
C ALA A 64 3.34 -4.86 9.76
N PHE A 65 3.46 -3.52 9.75
CA PHE A 65 3.15 -2.69 8.59
C PHE A 65 4.21 -2.77 7.47
N ARG A 66 5.47 -3.11 7.78
CA ARG A 66 6.57 -3.16 6.80
C ARG A 66 6.26 -4.03 5.57
N LYS A 67 5.54 -5.14 5.74
CA LYS A 67 5.12 -6.00 4.61
C LYS A 67 4.07 -5.35 3.69
N HIS A 68 3.31 -4.38 4.20
CA HIS A 68 2.32 -3.64 3.44
C HIS A 68 2.97 -2.48 2.69
N VAL A 69 3.82 -1.67 3.34
CA VAL A 69 4.44 -0.50 2.71
C VAL A 69 5.27 -0.86 1.48
N VAL A 70 5.98 -1.99 1.50
CA VAL A 70 6.78 -2.45 0.34
C VAL A 70 5.93 -2.77 -0.89
N ARG A 71 4.63 -3.06 -0.71
CA ARG A 71 3.69 -3.31 -1.81
C ARG A 71 3.17 -2.00 -2.41
N TYR A 72 2.90 -0.98 -1.59
CA TYR A 72 2.48 0.34 -2.08
C TYR A 72 3.53 1.01 -2.97
N VAL A 73 4.81 0.81 -2.68
CA VAL A 73 5.92 1.41 -3.44
C VAL A 73 6.46 0.48 -4.52
N ALA A 74 5.81 -0.66 -4.77
CA ALA A 74 6.39 -1.70 -5.60
C ALA A 74 6.57 -1.26 -7.07
N ALA A 75 5.66 -0.42 -7.57
CA ALA A 75 5.64 0.09 -8.94
C ALA A 75 6.45 1.37 -9.17
N LEU A 76 7.11 1.90 -8.13
CA LEU A 76 7.92 3.12 -8.26
C LEU A 76 9.31 2.82 -8.84
N ASP A 77 9.84 3.74 -9.63
CA ASP A 77 11.23 3.69 -10.07
C ASP A 77 12.18 3.77 -8.87
N GLY A 78 13.25 2.96 -8.89
CA GLY A 78 14.18 2.88 -7.77
C GLY A 78 13.59 2.24 -6.50
N ALA A 79 12.46 1.52 -6.59
CA ALA A 79 11.79 0.90 -5.46
C ALA A 79 12.69 0.00 -4.59
N THR A 80 13.75 -0.61 -5.15
CA THR A 80 14.66 -1.48 -4.38
C THR A 80 15.28 -0.76 -3.18
N ASP A 81 15.84 0.43 -3.41
CA ASP A 81 16.51 1.19 -2.34
C ASP A 81 15.50 1.80 -1.38
N LEU A 82 14.37 2.28 -1.90
CA LEU A 82 13.27 2.79 -1.08
C LEU A 82 12.71 1.69 -0.15
N ARG A 83 12.43 0.49 -0.68
CA ARG A 83 11.96 -0.65 0.11
C ARG A 83 12.94 -0.98 1.23
N ARG A 84 14.26 -0.98 0.96
CA ARG A 84 15.30 -1.24 1.98
C ARG A 84 15.21 -0.24 3.13
N ARG A 85 15.09 1.05 2.85
CA ARG A 85 15.00 2.09 3.89
C ARG A 85 13.68 2.00 4.67
N LEU A 86 12.56 1.77 3.98
CA LEU A 86 11.25 1.60 4.63
C LEU A 86 11.21 0.42 5.61
N VAL A 87 11.85 -0.71 5.29
CA VAL A 87 11.90 -1.85 6.22
C VAL A 87 12.87 -1.63 7.39
N GLN A 88 13.81 -0.70 7.27
CA GLN A 88 14.76 -0.32 8.32
C GLN A 88 14.25 0.79 9.23
N ALA A 89 13.23 1.55 8.82
CA ALA A 89 12.62 2.60 9.63
C ALA A 89 12.12 2.05 10.99
N GLN A 90 12.54 2.71 12.08
CA GLN A 90 12.23 2.31 13.45
C GLN A 90 11.10 3.13 14.09
N THR A 91 10.71 4.24 13.47
CA THR A 91 9.65 5.12 13.98
C THR A 91 8.63 5.43 12.89
N PHE A 92 7.45 5.89 13.32
CA PHE A 92 6.41 6.39 12.43
C PHE A 92 6.93 7.52 11.53
N ASP A 93 7.57 8.52 12.14
CA ASP A 93 8.07 9.70 11.43
C ASP A 93 9.18 9.33 10.43
N ALA A 94 10.15 8.50 10.82
CA ALA A 94 11.22 8.07 9.93
C ALA A 94 10.68 7.32 8.69
N LEU A 95 9.62 6.51 8.85
CA LEU A 95 9.00 5.84 7.71
C LEU A 95 8.33 6.84 6.76
N LEU A 96 7.67 7.87 7.29
CA LEU A 96 7.01 8.89 6.48
C LEU A 96 7.98 9.85 5.79
N GLU A 97 9.10 10.17 6.41
CA GLU A 97 10.17 10.96 5.82
C GLU A 97 10.72 10.27 4.56
N GLU A 98 10.96 8.96 4.63
CA GLU A 98 11.41 8.15 3.49
C GLU A 98 10.45 8.19 2.30
N LEU A 99 9.14 8.24 2.56
CA LEU A 99 8.12 8.34 1.51
C LEU A 99 8.08 9.74 0.89
N THR A 100 8.25 10.78 1.70
CA THR A 100 8.14 12.18 1.24
C THR A 100 9.36 12.61 0.43
N PHE A 101 10.56 12.16 0.82
CA PHE A 101 11.82 12.52 0.14
C PHE A 101 11.91 12.02 -1.31
N ARG A 102 11.25 10.91 -1.63
CA ARG A 102 11.29 10.25 -2.96
C ARG A 102 9.99 10.37 -3.74
N ALA A 103 8.90 10.80 -3.11
CA ALA A 103 7.65 11.13 -3.80
C ALA A 103 7.77 12.38 -4.69
N ILE A 104 8.78 13.22 -4.43
CA ILE A 104 8.98 14.54 -5.03
C ILE A 104 10.21 14.56 -5.98
N ALA A 105 11.01 13.50 -5.99
CA ALA A 105 12.25 13.39 -6.77
C ALA A 105 12.13 12.32 -7.86
#